data_AF-G5HU01-F1
#
_entry.id   AF-G5HU01-F1
#
_cell.length_a   1.000
_cell.length_b   1.000
_cell.length_c   1.000
_cell.angle_alpha   90.00
_cell.angle_beta   90.00
_cell.angle_gamma   90.00
#
_symmetry.space_group_name_H-M   'P 1'
#
loop_
_entity.id
_entity.type
_entity.pdbx_description
1 polymer ?
#
loop_
_entity_poly.entity_id
_entity_poly.type
_entity_poly.pdbx_seq_one_letter_code
_entity_poly.pdbx_strand_id
1 'polypeptide(L)'
;PMCGHIASIRDFMEAGAKGPDCACQECLGRYTGKGAPKAGDTSGCNWAACGLFGIPDGKGMIVLDEEGIGTECFAFAGQGV
;
A
#
# COMPACT_ATOMS: atom_id res chain seq x y z
N PRO A 1 0.86 3.87 2.47
CA PRO A 1 -0.56 4.30 2.52
C PRO A 1 -0.75 5.75 2.96
N MET A 2 -1.85 6.41 2.58
CA MET A 2 -2.19 7.78 3.04
C MET A 2 -2.22 7.91 4.57
N CYS A 3 -2.72 6.90 5.28
CA CYS A 3 -2.77 6.89 6.74
C CYS A 3 -1.43 6.52 7.41
N GLY A 4 -0.37 6.26 6.62
CA GLY A 4 0.95 5.88 7.14
C GLY A 4 1.06 4.46 7.72
N HIS A 5 -0.01 3.66 7.68
CA HIS A 5 0.02 2.28 8.19
C HIS A 5 1.00 1.40 7.40
N ILE A 6 1.82 0.62 8.09
CA ILE A 6 2.75 -0.35 7.53
C ILE A 6 2.27 -1.74 7.98
N ALA A 7 2.09 -2.65 7.03
CA ALA A 7 1.67 -4.03 7.25
C ALA A 7 2.56 -4.98 6.45
N SER A 8 2.74 -6.19 6.96
CA SER A 8 3.47 -7.27 6.30
C SER A 8 2.59 -8.01 5.30
N ILE A 9 3.18 -8.72 4.33
CA ILE A 9 2.44 -9.59 3.38
C ILE A 9 1.56 -10.59 4.14
N ARG A 10 2.02 -11.08 5.30
CA ARG A 10 1.25 -12.02 6.13
C ARG A 10 -0.04 -11.40 6.65
N ASP A 11 -0.03 -10.14 7.09
CA ASP A 11 -1.23 -9.45 7.57
C ASP A 11 -2.30 -9.36 6.46
N PHE A 12 -1.87 -9.12 5.21
CA PHE A 12 -2.76 -9.11 4.05
C PHE A 12 -3.35 -10.50 3.77
N MET A 13 -2.54 -11.55 3.82
CA MET A 13 -3.04 -12.93 3.62
C MET A 13 -4.05 -13.33 4.70
N GLU A 14 -3.77 -13.01 5.97
CA GLU A 14 -4.68 -13.25 7.09
C GLU A 14 -5.99 -12.45 6.96
N ALA A 15 -5.94 -11.26 6.35
CA ALA A 15 -7.10 -10.43 6.05
C ALA A 15 -7.86 -10.83 4.76
N GLY A 16 -7.40 -11.88 4.06
CA GLY A 16 -8.07 -12.41 2.86
C GLY A 16 -7.68 -11.75 1.54
N ALA A 17 -6.51 -11.11 1.48
CA ALA A 17 -5.96 -10.60 0.23
C ALA A 17 -5.65 -11.72 -0.77
N LYS A 18 -5.76 -11.41 -2.06
CA LYS A 18 -5.64 -12.41 -3.14
C LYS A 18 -4.20 -12.78 -3.47
N GLY A 19 -3.22 -12.02 -3.00
CA GLY A 19 -1.81 -12.29 -3.26
C GLY A 19 -0.86 -11.18 -2.75
N PRO A 20 0.46 -11.39 -2.90
CA PRO A 20 1.48 -10.46 -2.44
C PRO A 20 1.43 -9.09 -3.14
N ASP A 21 0.93 -9.03 -4.39
CA ASP A 21 0.79 -7.77 -5.13
C ASP A 21 -0.15 -6.77 -4.44
N CYS A 22 -1.16 -7.30 -3.73
CA CYS A 22 -2.06 -6.49 -2.90
C CYS A 22 -1.29 -5.76 -1.79
N ALA A 23 -0.31 -6.43 -1.19
CA ALA A 23 0.53 -5.82 -0.16
C ALA A 23 1.36 -4.68 -0.75
N CYS A 24 1.82 -4.79 -2.00
CA CYS A 24 2.61 -3.74 -2.66
C CYS A 24 1.81 -2.48 -3.02
N GLN A 25 0.52 -2.63 -3.33
CA GLN A 25 -0.28 -1.57 -3.95
C GLN A 25 -1.44 -1.08 -3.07
N GLU A 26 -1.80 -1.77 -1.99
CA GLU A 26 -3.00 -1.45 -1.22
C GLU A 26 -2.68 -1.28 0.27
N CYS A 27 -3.55 -0.56 0.98
CA CYS A 27 -3.50 -0.51 2.44
C CYS A 27 -4.37 -1.61 3.04
N LEU A 28 -3.89 -2.24 4.13
CA LEU A 28 -4.60 -3.31 4.84
C LEU A 28 -6.05 -2.94 5.21
N GLY A 29 -6.31 -1.65 5.44
CA GLY A 29 -7.65 -1.15 5.75
C GLY A 29 -8.72 -1.49 4.70
N ARG A 30 -8.34 -1.71 3.44
CA ARG A 30 -9.24 -2.21 2.38
C ARG A 30 -9.84 -3.58 2.70
N TYR A 31 -9.09 -4.41 3.42
CA TYR A 31 -9.46 -5.77 3.81
C TYR A 31 -10.18 -5.82 5.16
N THR A 32 -9.94 -4.83 6.02
CA THR A 32 -10.52 -4.76 7.36
C THR A 32 -11.71 -3.79 7.46
N GLY A 33 -12.31 -3.39 6.34
CA GLY A 33 -13.52 -2.54 6.31
C GLY A 33 -13.29 -1.07 6.68
N LYS A 34 -12.06 -0.56 6.56
CA LYS A 34 -11.74 0.86 6.79
C LYS A 34 -12.13 1.70 5.56
N GLY A 35 -12.44 2.97 5.80
CA GLY A 35 -12.83 3.93 4.76
C GLY A 35 -11.68 4.85 4.33
N ALA A 36 -12.04 6.09 3.96
CA ALA A 36 -11.07 7.13 3.67
C ALA A 36 -10.11 7.36 4.87
N PRO A 37 -8.85 7.75 4.62
CA PRO A 37 -7.90 8.08 5.67
C PRO A 37 -8.46 9.20 6.57
N LYS A 38 -8.31 9.03 7.89
CA LYS A 38 -8.72 10.01 8.89
C LYS A 38 -7.48 10.55 9.60
N ALA A 39 -7.43 11.86 9.82
CA ALA A 39 -6.32 12.47 10.54
C ALA A 39 -6.17 11.85 11.93
N GLY A 40 -4.96 11.37 12.25
CA GLY A 40 -4.64 10.71 13.52
C GLY A 40 -4.97 9.22 13.61
N ASP A 41 -5.66 8.63 12.61
CA ASP A 41 -5.94 7.19 12.57
C ASP A 41 -4.91 6.45 11.70
N THR A 42 -4.00 5.73 12.35
CA THR A 42 -2.95 4.91 11.72
C THR A 42 -3.30 3.43 11.66
N SER A 43 -4.54 3.05 11.98
CA SER A 43 -4.99 1.63 11.99
C SER A 43 -5.29 1.04 10.60
N GLY A 44 -5.10 1.83 9.54
CA GLY A 44 -5.35 1.43 8.15
C GLY A 44 -6.45 2.26 7.47
N CYS A 45 -6.38 2.37 6.14
CA CYS A 45 -7.37 3.05 5.29
C CYS A 45 -7.62 2.25 4.01
N ASN A 46 -8.56 2.71 3.17
CA ASN A 46 -8.89 2.05 1.89
C ASN A 46 -8.03 2.52 0.69
N TRP A 47 -6.90 3.17 0.93
CA TRP A 47 -6.08 3.72 -0.16
C TRP A 47 -5.40 2.63 -0.99
N ALA A 48 -5.27 2.84 -2.29
CA ALA A 48 -4.53 1.98 -3.22
C ALA A 48 -3.71 2.84 -4.20
N ALA A 49 -2.48 2.41 -4.47
CA ALA A 49 -1.51 3.01 -5.36
C ALA A 49 -2.01 3.06 -6.81
N CYS A 50 -2.71 2.01 -7.25
CA CYS A 50 -3.36 1.95 -8.57
C CYS A 50 -4.65 2.79 -8.69
N GLY A 51 -4.98 3.60 -7.68
CA GLY A 51 -6.15 4.48 -7.69
C GLY A 51 -5.93 5.80 -8.45
N LEU A 52 -7.02 6.55 -8.69
CA LEU A 52 -7.04 7.81 -9.48
C LEU A 52 -5.98 8.85 -9.07
N PHE A 53 -5.51 8.81 -7.81
CA PHE A 53 -4.58 9.78 -7.24
C PHE A 53 -3.15 9.24 -7.04
N GLY A 54 -2.87 7.99 -7.42
CA GLY A 54 -1.55 7.38 -7.20
C GLY A 54 -1.17 7.25 -5.72
N ILE A 55 0.13 7.14 -5.45
CA ILE A 55 0.68 7.25 -4.09
C ILE A 55 1.05 8.71 -3.78
N PRO A 56 0.41 9.35 -2.77
CA PRO A 56 0.77 10.71 -2.39
C PRO A 56 2.14 10.80 -1.67
N ASP A 57 2.80 11.96 -1.82
CA ASP A 57 4.03 12.39 -1.13
C ASP A 57 5.34 11.64 -1.42
N GLY A 58 5.55 11.12 -2.64
CA GLY A 58 6.85 10.48 -2.98
C GLY A 58 7.18 9.26 -2.11
N LYS A 59 6.16 8.72 -1.42
CA LYS A 59 6.21 7.49 -0.62
C LYS A 59 5.98 6.25 -1.49
N GLY A 60 5.90 6.45 -2.80
CA GLY A 60 5.83 5.42 -3.81
C GLY A 60 7.21 5.13 -4.39
N MET A 61 7.43 3.89 -4.79
CA MET A 61 8.56 3.45 -5.61
C MET A 61 8.01 2.85 -6.90
N ILE A 62 8.69 3.13 -8.02
CA ILE A 62 8.38 2.48 -9.30
C ILE A 62 9.20 1.21 -9.40
N VAL A 63 8.54 0.06 -9.49
CA VAL A 63 9.17 -1.22 -9.79
C VAL A 63 9.01 -1.47 -11.29
N LEU A 64 10.12 -1.69 -12.00
CA LEU A 64 10.12 -2.02 -13.42
C LEU A 64 10.11 -3.55 -13.57
N ASP A 65 9.29 -4.07 -14.48
CA ASP A 65 9.37 -5.48 -14.91
C ASP A 65 10.51 -5.73 -15.92
N GLU A 66 10.64 -6.97 -16.39
CA GLU A 66 11.68 -7.37 -17.37
C GLU A 66 11.53 -6.66 -18.73
N GLU A 67 10.33 -6.16 -19.03
CA GLU A 67 10.01 -5.40 -20.25
C GLU A 67 10.15 -3.89 -20.05
N GLY A 68 10.51 -3.45 -18.83
CA GLY A 68 10.69 -2.04 -18.46
C GLY A 68 9.37 -1.31 -18.15
N ILE A 69 8.26 -2.03 -17.95
CA ILE A 69 6.97 -1.45 -17.57
C ILE A 69 6.97 -1.17 -16.06
N GLY A 70 6.69 0.08 -15.70
CA GLY A 70 6.69 0.54 -14.31
C GLY A 70 5.36 0.34 -13.60
N THR A 71 5.41 -0.22 -12.40
CA THR A 71 4.29 -0.32 -11.44
C THR A 71 4.59 0.52 -10.21
N GLU A 72 3.65 1.39 -9.81
CA GLU A 72 3.77 2.19 -8.59
C GLU A 72 3.37 1.36 -7.36
N CYS A 73 4.31 1.19 -6.43
CA CYS A 73 4.15 0.43 -5.18
C CYS A 73 4.46 1.32 -3.98
N PHE A 74 3.88 1.08 -2.80
CA PHE A 74 4.32 1.82 -1.62
C PHE A 74 5.76 1.44 -1.26
N ALA A 75 6.53 2.40 -0.76
CA ALA A 75 7.84 2.12 -0.18
C ALA A 75 7.64 1.39 1.16
N PHE A 76 7.73 0.05 1.14
CA PHE A 76 7.63 -0.79 2.35
C PHE A 76 8.96 -0.95 3.09
N ALA A 77 10.07 -0.66 2.41
CA ALA A 77 11.38 -0.60 3.04
C ALA A 77 11.62 0.84 3.50
N GLY A 78 11.67 1.03 4.83
CA GLY A 78 12.44 2.16 5.35
C GLY A 78 13.81 2.10 4.70
N GLN A 79 14.23 3.19 4.05
CA GLN A 79 15.64 3.39 3.80
C GLN A 79 16.28 3.40 5.19
N GLY A 80 16.88 2.27 5.56
CA GLY A 80 17.73 2.21 6.73
C GLY A 80 18.89 3.18 6.48
N VAL A 81 18.84 4.31 7.18
CA VAL A 81 19.98 5.16 7.49
C VAL A 81 19.97 5.44 8.97
#